data_AF-A0A5B7HFP4-F1
#
_entry.id   AF-A0A5B7HFP4-F1
#
_cell.length_a   1.000
_cell.length_b   1.000
_cell.length_c   1.000
_cell.angle_alpha   90.00
_cell.angle_beta   90.00
_cell.angle_gamma   90.00
#
_symmetry.space_group_name_H-M   'P 1'
#
loop_
_entity.id
_entity.type
_entity.pdbx_description
1 polymer ?
#
loop_
_entity_poly.entity_id
_entity_poly.type
_entity_poly.pdbx_seq_one_letter_code
_entity_poly.pdbx_strand_id
1 'polypeptide(L)' 'MPRIKIKAQDPKDPRRKSALLGVISKNGIFITKLITVNDGFVVVASNDYDLDKIFQAQTTSNLTENEFYP' A
#
# COMPACT_ATOMS: atom_id res chain seq x y z
N MET A 1 -0.54 -12.00 11.44
CA MET A 1 0.05 -10.99 10.55
C MET A 1 -1.08 -10.35 9.76
N PRO A 2 -1.42 -9.11 10.10
CA PRO A 2 -2.49 -8.42 9.41
C PRO A 2 -2.08 -8.07 7.99
N ARG A 3 -3.08 -8.00 7.12
CA ARG A 3 -2.90 -7.76 5.70
C ARG A 3 -4.05 -6.96 5.13
N ILE A 4 -3.74 -6.08 4.18
CA ILE A 4 -4.71 -5.31 3.43
C ILE A 4 -4.43 -5.42 1.94
N LYS A 5 -5.48 -5.32 1.14
CA LYS A 5 -5.38 -5.30 -0.32
C LYS A 5 -5.59 -3.88 -0.82
N ILE A 6 -4.59 -3.35 -1.49
CA ILE A 6 -4.64 -2.05 -2.16
C ILE A 6 -4.83 -2.30 -3.65
N LYS A 7 -5.96 -1.90 -4.21
CA LYS A 7 -6.23 -2.01 -5.63
C LYS A 7 -5.42 -0.99 -6.41
N ALA A 8 -4.97 -1.37 -7.60
CA ALA A 8 -4.22 -0.51 -8.51
C ALA A 8 -4.53 -0.89 -9.95
N GLN A 9 -4.48 0.07 -10.87
CA GLN A 9 -4.44 -0.25 -12.29
C GLN A 9 -3.01 -0.68 -12.67
N ASP A 10 -2.92 -1.74 -13.47
CA ASP A 10 -1.68 -2.37 -13.91
C ASP A 10 -0.66 -2.66 -12.79
N PRO A 11 -1.01 -3.52 -11.82
CA PRO A 11 -0.14 -3.85 -10.69
C PRO A 11 1.14 -4.60 -11.08
N LYS A 12 1.23 -5.08 -12.32
CA LYS A 12 2.40 -5.80 -12.83
C LYS A 12 3.52 -4.85 -13.26
N ASP A 13 3.23 -3.56 -13.48
CA ASP A 13 4.26 -2.56 -13.73
C ASP A 13 5.16 -2.38 -12.49
N PRO A 14 6.49 -2.64 -12.59
CA PRO A 14 7.44 -2.41 -11.50
C PRO A 14 7.41 -0.98 -10.93
N ARG A 15 7.05 0.02 -11.76
CA ARG A 15 6.93 1.42 -11.34
C ARG A 15 5.81 1.62 -10.32
N ARG A 16 4.70 0.88 -10.47
CA ARG A 16 3.57 0.92 -9.53
C ARG A 16 3.95 0.36 -8.17
N LYS A 17 4.69 -0.75 -8.17
CA LYS A 17 5.25 -1.31 -6.94
C LYS A 17 6.17 -0.32 -6.22
N SER A 18 7.07 0.34 -6.97
CA SER A 18 7.97 1.36 -6.43
C SER A 18 7.21 2.58 -5.87
N ALA A 19 6.22 3.08 -6.61
CA ALA A 19 5.38 4.19 -6.19
C ALA A 19 4.63 3.88 -4.89
N LEU A 20 4.03 2.69 -4.79
CA LEU A 20 3.34 2.26 -3.58
C LEU A 20 4.29 2.17 -2.38
N LEU A 21 5.48 1.58 -2.57
CA LEU A 21 6.51 1.54 -1.51
C LEU A 21 6.96 2.96 -1.09
N GLY A 22 7.05 3.89 -2.04
CA GLY A 22 7.34 5.29 -1.76
C GLY A 22 6.28 5.94 -0.87
N VAL A 23 4.99 5.76 -1.19
CA VAL A 23 3.88 6.27 -0.38
C VAL A 23 3.88 5.64 1.02
N ILE A 24 4.05 4.33 1.11
CA ILE A 24 4.11 3.57 2.37
C ILE A 24 5.26 4.10 3.25
N SER A 25 6.46 4.23 2.69
CA SER A 25 7.64 4.72 3.41
C SER A 25 7.48 6.17 3.86
N LYS A 26 6.91 7.05 3.02
CA LYS A 26 6.70 8.47 3.33
C LYS A 26 5.75 8.66 4.52
N ASN A 27 4.79 7.76 4.70
CA ASN A 27 3.82 7.79 5.80
C ASN A 27 4.27 6.95 7.01
N GLY A 28 5.53 6.47 7.05
CA GLY A 28 6.07 5.74 8.20
C GLY A 28 5.36 4.40 8.46
N ILE A 29 4.93 3.72 7.39
CA ILE A 29 4.25 2.43 7.45
C ILE A 29 5.28 1.33 7.23
N PHE A 30 5.48 0.48 8.25
CA PHE A 30 6.49 -0.58 8.20
C PHE A 30 5.84 -1.90 7.77
N ILE A 31 6.09 -2.27 6.51
CA ILE A 31 5.55 -3.50 5.93
C ILE A 31 6.58 -4.62 6.03
N THR A 32 6.12 -5.84 6.28
CA THR A 32 6.94 -7.04 6.25
C THR A 32 7.01 -7.64 4.85
N LYS A 33 5.93 -7.52 4.08
CA LYS A 33 5.85 -8.08 2.73
C LYS A 33 4.90 -7.27 1.86
N LEU A 34 5.29 -7.11 0.59
CA LEU A 34 4.43 -6.60 -0.47
C LEU A 34 4.29 -7.67 -1.54
N ILE A 35 3.07 -8.12 -1.79
CA ILE A 35 2.76 -9.18 -2.76
C ILE A 35 1.95 -8.57 -3.89
N THR A 36 2.46 -8.65 -5.12
CA THR A 36 1.70 -8.25 -6.31
C THR A 36 0.64 -9.29 -6.64
N VAL A 37 -0.59 -8.84 -6.88
CA VAL A 37 -1.72 -9.66 -7.33
C VAL A 37 -2.31 -9.07 -8.62
N ASN A 38 -3.22 -9.78 -9.27
CA ASN A 38 -3.71 -9.40 -10.60
C ASN A 38 -4.39 -8.02 -10.64
N ASP A 39 -4.99 -7.57 -9.54
CA ASP A 39 -5.76 -6.33 -9.44
C ASP A 39 -5.22 -5.36 -8.37
N GLY A 40 -3.98 -5.54 -7.92
CA GLY A 40 -3.37 -4.65 -6.95
C GLY A 40 -2.19 -5.26 -6.20
N PHE A 41 -2.09 -4.89 -4.92
CA PHE A 41 -1.03 -5.31 -4.02
C PHE A 41 -1.61 -5.74 -2.68
N VAL A 42 -1.10 -6.83 -2.12
CA VAL A 42 -1.35 -7.20 -0.73
C VAL A 42 -0.18 -6.69 0.11
N VAL A 43 -0.50 -5.78 1.01
CA VAL A 43 0.42 -5.24 2.00
C VAL A 43 0.27 -6.04 3.27
N VAL A 44 1.37 -6.56 3.79
CA VAL A 44 1.44 -7.32 5.04
C VAL A 44 2.32 -6.54 6.01
N ALA A 45 1.86 -6.39 7.25
CA ALA A 45 2.62 -5.75 8.32
C ALA A 45 2.80 -6.68 9.52
N SER A 46 3.67 -6.30 10.45
CA SER A 46 3.89 -7.05 11.70
C SER A 46 2.77 -6.84 12.72
N ASN A 47 2.14 -5.67 12.71
CA ASN A 47 1.14 -5.24 13.69
C ASN A 47 -0.02 -4.50 12.98
N ASP A 48 -1.17 -4.38 13.66
CA ASP A 48 -2.36 -3.73 13.11
C ASP A 48 -2.18 -2.21 13.03
N TYR A 49 -1.43 -1.62 13.96
CA TYR A 49 -1.16 -0.18 14.01
C TYR A 49 -0.54 0.36 12.72
N ASP A 50 0.37 -0.38 12.10
CA ASP A 50 0.97 0.01 10.82
C ASP A 50 -0.01 -0.08 9.65
N LEU A 51 -1.00 -0.99 9.69
CA LEU A 51 -2.05 -1.02 8.66
C LEU A 51 -3.11 0.05 8.88
N ASP A 52 -3.44 0.39 10.12
CA ASP A 52 -4.42 1.45 10.41
C ASP A 52 -3.96 2.80 9.86
N LYS A 53 -2.64 3.04 9.79
CA LYS A 53 -2.06 4.21 9.11
C LYS A 53 -2.46 4.30 7.64
N ILE A 54 -2.71 3.19 6.95
CA ILE A 54 -3.14 3.19 5.54
C ILE A 54 -4.50 3.89 5.39
N PHE A 55 -5.35 3.81 6.41
CA PHE A 55 -6.68 4.43 6.43
C PHE A 55 -6.70 5.84 7.00
N GLN A 56 -5.55 6.38 7.43
CA GLN A 56 -5.49 7.78 7.86
C GLN A 56 -5.71 8.71 6.67
N ALA A 57 -6.46 9.79 6.88
CA ALA A 57 -6.88 10.73 5.83
C ALA A 57 -5.71 11.19 4.94
N GLN A 58 -4.55 11.48 5.53
CA GLN A 58 -3.37 11.90 4.78
C GLN A 58 -2.80 10.80 3.88
N THR A 59 -2.74 9.56 4.38
CA THR A 59 -2.22 8.42 3.63
C THR A 59 -3.20 8.00 2.54
N THR A 60 -4.51 8.00 2.81
CA THR A 60 -5.53 7.71 1.80
C THR A 60 -5.50 8.73 0.66
N SER A 61 -5.28 10.01 0.95
CA SER A 61 -5.13 11.04 -0.10
C SER A 61 -3.89 10.77 -0.96
N ASN A 62 -2.73 10.53 -0.35
CA ASN A 62 -1.49 10.21 -1.07
C ASN A 62 -1.63 8.95 -1.95
N LEU A 63 -2.34 7.92 -1.45
CA LEU A 63 -2.62 6.70 -2.20
C LEU A 63 -3.52 7.00 -3.41
N THR A 64 -4.61 7.74 -3.19
CA THR A 64 -5.58 8.07 -4.25
C THR A 64 -4.96 8.94 -5.34
N GLU A 65 -4.08 9.89 -4.99
CA GLU A 65 -3.30 10.70 -5.95
C GLU A 65 -2.42 9.85 -6.86
N ASN A 66 -1.98 8.69 -6.39
CA ASN A 66 -1.18 7.73 -7.16
C ASN A 66 -2.02 6.57 -7.72
N GLU A 67 -3.36 6.73 -7.73
CA GLU A 67 -4.35 5.76 -8.21
C GLU A 67 -4.32 4.41 -7.48
N PHE A 68 -4.01 4.45 -6.18
CA PHE A 68 -4.09 3.31 -5.26
C PHE A 68 -5.33 3.42 -4.38
N TYR A 69 -6.06 2.31 -4.22
CA TYR A 69 -7.32 2.27 -3.47
C TYR A 69 -7.26 1.18 -2.39
N PRO A 70 -6.98 1.55 -1.12
CA PRO A 70 -6.92 0.61 0.01
C PRO A 70 -8.29 0.06 0.42
#